data_AF-A0A0G1YNP0-F1
#
_entry.id   AF-A0A0G1YNP0-F1
#
_cell.length_a   1.000
_cell.length_b   1.000
_cell.length_c   1.000
_cell.angle_alpha   90.00
_cell.angle_beta   90.00
_cell.angle_gamma   90.00
#
_symmetry.space_group_name_H-M   'P 1'
#
loop_
_entity.id
_entity.type
_entity.pdbx_description
1 polymer ?
#
loop_
_entity_poly.entity_id
_entity_poly.type
_entity_poly.pdbx_seq_one_letter_code
_entity_poly.pdbx_strand_id
1 'polypeptide(L)'
;MTIAEAREKCKSFAASIPRDAFILGVLIFTSTLSFGLGYLTGIDAGQGSSITLEPSPLDAELAGQAPTSEVGAPTGSVGVVASKNGTKYYLPECAGASRISDANKVWFVSTAAALAAGYTPAANCKGI
;
A
#
# COMPACT_ATOMS: atom_id res chain seq x y z
N MET A 1 18.66 22.46 -28.54
CA MET A 1 19.45 21.25 -28.88
C MET A 1 18.87 20.66 -30.15
N THR A 2 19.71 20.43 -31.17
CA THR A 2 19.26 19.83 -32.42
C THR A 2 19.23 18.30 -32.29
N ILE A 3 18.34 17.62 -33.03
CA ILE A 3 18.20 16.16 -33.01
C ILE A 3 19.50 15.46 -33.44
N ALA A 4 20.30 16.13 -34.27
CA ALA A 4 21.61 15.66 -34.72
C ALA A 4 22.62 15.56 -33.57
N GLU A 5 22.71 16.58 -32.70
CA GLU A 5 23.61 16.57 -31.54
C GLU A 5 23.20 15.53 -30.48
N ALA A 6 21.90 15.35 -30.27
CA ALA A 6 21.39 14.34 -29.33
C ALA A 6 21.79 12.92 -29.77
N ARG A 7 21.70 12.63 -31.08
CA ARG A 7 22.08 11.34 -31.66
C ARG A 7 23.59 11.08 -31.55
N GLU A 8 24.43 12.07 -31.83
CA GLU A 8 25.89 11.93 -31.68
C GLU A 8 26.30 11.68 -30.23
N LYS A 9 25.69 12.41 -29.28
CA LYS A 9 25.95 12.21 -27.85
C LYS A 9 25.56 10.82 -27.38
N CYS A 10 24.38 10.33 -27.76
CA CYS A 10 23.97 8.95 -27.45
C CYS A 10 24.92 7.91 -28.05
N LYS A 11 25.39 8.12 -29.29
CA LYS A 11 26.32 7.20 -29.95
C LYS A 11 27.69 7.20 -29.29
N SER A 12 28.19 8.38 -28.90
CA SER A 12 29.45 8.52 -28.16
C SER A 12 29.36 7.88 -26.77
N PHE A 13 28.24 8.06 -26.07
CA PHE A 13 28.01 7.43 -24.76
C PHE A 13 27.95 5.91 -24.87
N ALA A 14 27.19 5.38 -25.83
CA ALA A 14 27.09 3.94 -26.04
C ALA A 14 28.43 3.30 -26.46
N ALA A 15 29.27 4.01 -27.22
CA ALA A 15 30.59 3.55 -27.62
C ALA A 15 31.63 3.60 -26.49
N SER A 16 31.42 4.45 -25.48
CA SER A 16 32.35 4.62 -24.35
C SER A 16 32.12 3.61 -23.21
N ILE A 17 31.07 2.78 -23.29
CA ILE A 17 30.69 1.85 -22.22
C ILE A 17 31.24 0.45 -22.54
N PRO A 18 31.96 -0.21 -21.61
CA PRO A 18 32.43 -1.57 -21.82
C PRO A 18 31.25 -2.54 -21.97
N ARG A 19 31.42 -3.56 -22.81
CA ARG A 19 30.35 -4.48 -23.22
C ARG A 19 29.62 -5.09 -22.01
N ASP A 20 30.34 -5.45 -20.95
CA ASP A 20 29.76 -6.03 -19.74
C ASP A 20 28.93 -5.02 -18.94
N ALA A 21 29.39 -3.76 -18.84
CA ALA A 21 28.63 -2.71 -18.17
C ALA A 21 27.37 -2.33 -18.94
N PHE A 22 27.40 -2.40 -20.27
CA PHE A 22 26.21 -2.22 -21.09
C PHE A 22 25.19 -3.33 -20.84
N ILE A 23 25.62 -4.59 -20.79
CA ILE A 23 24.76 -5.74 -20.48
C ILE A 23 24.13 -5.60 -19.09
N LEU A 24 24.94 -5.29 -18.06
CA LEU A 24 24.44 -5.06 -16.70
C LEU A 24 23.45 -3.88 -16.64
N GLY A 25 23.77 -2.78 -17.32
CA GLY A 25 22.88 -1.61 -17.40
C GLY A 25 21.54 -1.95 -18.04
N VAL A 26 21.53 -2.69 -19.16
CA VAL A 26 20.30 -3.13 -19.82
C VAL A 26 19.49 -4.08 -18.94
N LEU A 27 20.13 -5.02 -18.24
CA LEU A 27 19.43 -5.92 -17.30
C LEU A 27 18.76 -5.16 -16.15
N ILE A 28 19.47 -4.21 -15.53
CA ILE A 28 18.91 -3.39 -14.45
C ILE A 28 17.78 -2.51 -14.98
N PHE A 29 17.97 -1.90 -16.15
CA PHE A 29 16.99 -1.00 -16.74
C PHE A 29 15.71 -1.74 -17.12
N THR A 30 15.83 -2.87 -17.82
CA THR A 30 14.66 -3.70 -18.22
C THR A 30 13.90 -4.25 -17.00
N SER A 31 14.61 -4.67 -15.95
CA SER A 31 13.98 -5.13 -14.70
C SER A 31 13.23 -4.00 -14.00
N THR A 32 13.87 -2.85 -13.79
CA THR A 32 13.27 -1.70 -13.10
C THR A 32 12.11 -1.12 -13.89
N LEU A 33 12.20 -1.07 -15.22
CA LEU A 33 11.13 -0.57 -16.07
C LEU A 33 9.91 -1.49 -16.02
N SER A 34 10.12 -2.81 -16.11
CA SER A 34 9.05 -3.81 -16.03
C SER A 34 8.35 -3.77 -14.67
N PHE A 35 9.13 -3.71 -13.58
CA PHE A 35 8.60 -3.61 -12.23
C PHE A 35 7.90 -2.27 -12.00
N GLY A 36 8.49 -1.16 -12.43
CA GLY A 36 7.92 0.18 -12.26
C GLY A 36 6.59 0.34 -12.99
N LEU A 37 6.46 -0.17 -14.21
CA LEU A 37 5.20 -0.21 -14.94
C LEU A 37 4.16 -1.09 -14.22
N GLY A 38 4.54 -2.29 -13.78
CA GLY A 38 3.64 -3.19 -13.05
C GLY A 38 3.20 -2.65 -11.68
N TYR A 39 4.08 -1.92 -10.98
CA TYR A 39 3.75 -1.28 -9.72
C TYR A 39 2.78 -0.11 -9.92
N LEU A 40 3.00 0.70 -10.96
CA LEU A 40 2.12 1.83 -11.26
C LEU A 40 0.74 1.36 -11.73
N THR A 41 0.68 0.32 -12.56
CA THR A 41 -0.61 -0.29 -12.96
C THR A 41 -1.29 -0.99 -11.79
N GLY A 42 -0.55 -1.59 -10.87
CA GLY A 42 -1.12 -2.19 -9.64
C GLY A 42 -1.76 -1.17 -8.69
N ILE A 43 -1.19 0.04 -8.62
CA ILE A 43 -1.77 1.14 -7.85
C ILE A 43 -3.04 1.66 -8.53
N ASP A 44 -3.02 1.85 -9.84
CA ASP A 44 -4.16 2.40 -10.61
C ASP A 44 -5.30 1.38 -10.78
N ALA A 45 -4.98 0.08 -10.82
CA ALA A 45 -5.96 -1.02 -10.88
C ALA A 45 -6.72 -1.25 -9.56
N GLY A 46 -6.47 -0.46 -8.53
CA GLY A 46 -7.30 -0.46 -7.34
C GLY A 46 -7.17 -1.73 -6.50
N GLN A 47 -5.95 -2.03 -6.02
CA GLN A 47 -5.74 -2.80 -4.78
C GLN A 47 -6.24 -2.05 -3.53
N GLY A 48 -7.48 -1.56 -3.60
CA GLY A 48 -8.35 -1.19 -2.50
C GLY A 48 -9.73 -1.86 -2.61
N SER A 49 -10.00 -2.65 -3.65
CA SER A 49 -11.24 -3.43 -3.77
C SER A 49 -10.97 -4.88 -3.40
N SER A 50 -11.52 -5.23 -2.24
CA SER A 50 -11.80 -6.58 -1.75
C SER A 50 -11.65 -7.69 -2.79
N ILE A 51 -10.74 -8.61 -2.49
CA ILE A 51 -10.78 -9.98 -3.01
C ILE A 51 -12.21 -10.49 -2.75
N THR A 52 -13.03 -10.50 -3.80
CA THR A 52 -14.34 -11.15 -3.79
C THR A 52 -14.07 -12.61 -4.05
N LEU A 53 -13.98 -13.38 -2.96
CA LEU A 53 -14.07 -14.83 -3.01
C LEU A 53 -15.47 -15.16 -3.56
N GLU A 54 -15.55 -15.56 -4.82
CA GLU A 54 -16.75 -16.14 -5.39
C GLU A 54 -16.98 -17.50 -4.69
N PRO A 55 -18.02 -17.65 -3.86
CA PRO A 55 -18.26 -18.93 -3.20
C PRO A 55 -18.70 -19.95 -4.27
N SER A 56 -17.88 -20.97 -4.44
CA SER A 56 -18.24 -22.18 -5.17
C SER A 56 -19.50 -22.79 -4.51
N PRO A 57 -20.53 -23.22 -5.27
CA PRO A 57 -21.83 -23.60 -4.73
C PRO A 57 -21.86 -24.93 -3.94
N LEU A 58 -20.72 -25.42 -3.42
CA LEU A 58 -20.68 -26.65 -2.63
C LEU A 58 -21.03 -26.46 -1.14
N ASP A 59 -21.07 -25.23 -0.63
CA ASP A 59 -21.30 -24.98 0.81
C ASP A 59 -22.77 -24.65 1.16
N ALA A 60 -23.71 -24.80 0.20
CA ALA A 60 -25.12 -24.46 0.38
C ALA A 60 -25.94 -25.46 1.22
N GLU A 61 -25.37 -26.58 1.69
CA GLU A 61 -26.12 -27.66 2.37
C GLU A 61 -25.96 -27.69 3.90
N LEU A 62 -25.41 -26.64 4.52
CA LEU A 62 -25.41 -26.50 5.99
C LEU A 62 -26.11 -25.20 6.45
N ALA A 63 -27.22 -24.85 5.79
CA ALA A 63 -28.17 -23.87 6.29
C ALA A 63 -28.91 -24.44 7.51
N GLY A 64 -28.39 -24.20 8.72
CA GLY A 64 -29.01 -24.80 9.90
C GLY A 64 -28.64 -24.30 11.29
N GLN A 65 -27.83 -23.26 11.51
CA GLN A 65 -27.77 -22.62 12.83
C GLN A 65 -27.08 -21.25 12.79
N ALA A 66 -27.77 -20.24 13.31
CA ALA A 66 -27.30 -18.88 13.54
C ALA A 66 -26.12 -18.83 14.54
N PRO A 67 -25.31 -17.76 14.59
CA PRO A 67 -25.81 -16.50 15.11
C PRO A 67 -25.46 -15.28 14.26
N THR A 68 -26.37 -14.32 14.32
CA THR A 68 -26.16 -12.89 14.16
C THR A 68 -24.74 -12.47 14.55
N SER A 69 -23.92 -12.17 13.57
CA SER A 69 -22.77 -11.28 13.74
C SER A 69 -22.95 -10.19 12.71
N GLU A 70 -23.47 -9.06 13.20
CA GLU A 70 -23.37 -7.78 12.54
C GLU A 70 -21.87 -7.48 12.34
N VAL A 71 -21.33 -7.93 11.21
CA VAL A 71 -20.04 -7.45 10.73
C VAL A 71 -20.31 -6.10 10.12
N GLY A 72 -20.20 -5.09 10.98
CA GLY A 72 -20.16 -3.69 10.60
C GLY A 72 -19.20 -3.49 9.43
N ALA A 73 -19.70 -2.74 8.45
CA ALA A 73 -19.03 -2.38 7.21
C ALA A 73 -17.53 -2.10 7.35
N PRO A 74 -16.68 -2.51 6.39
CA PRO A 74 -15.33 -1.97 6.31
C PRO A 74 -15.47 -0.48 6.01
N THR A 75 -15.31 0.34 7.04
CA THR A 75 -15.35 1.79 6.88
C THR A 75 -14.09 2.16 6.10
N GLY A 76 -14.28 2.38 4.80
CA GLY A 76 -13.24 2.84 3.89
C GLY A 76 -12.62 4.12 4.44
N SER A 77 -11.30 4.23 4.29
CA SER A 77 -10.56 5.49 4.37
C SER A 77 -10.86 6.35 5.61
N VAL A 78 -11.03 5.76 6.80
CA VAL A 78 -11.02 6.56 8.03
C VAL A 78 -9.57 6.81 8.39
N GLY A 79 -9.14 8.06 8.27
CA GLY A 79 -7.81 8.47 8.71
C GLY A 79 -7.63 8.08 10.19
N VAL A 80 -6.58 7.31 10.49
CA VAL A 80 -6.29 6.84 11.85
C VAL A 80 -5.17 7.64 12.47
N VAL A 81 -5.20 7.79 13.78
CA VAL A 81 -4.22 8.55 14.55
C VAL A 81 -3.45 7.62 15.48
N ALA A 82 -2.13 7.72 15.46
CA ALA A 82 -1.25 7.02 16.39
C ALA A 82 -0.44 8.02 17.22
N SER A 83 0.19 7.52 18.27
CA SER A 83 1.15 8.29 19.07
C SER A 83 2.57 7.95 18.64
N LYS A 84 3.45 8.95 18.47
CA LYS A 84 4.89 8.75 18.23
C LYS A 84 5.56 7.89 19.31
N ASN A 85 5.09 8.00 20.55
CA ASN A 85 5.62 7.24 21.69
C ASN A 85 4.85 5.93 21.93
N GLY A 86 3.80 5.67 21.17
CA GLY A 86 2.98 4.48 21.30
C GLY A 86 3.20 3.52 20.15
N THR A 87 2.75 2.29 20.34
CA THR A 87 2.72 1.26 19.28
C THR A 87 1.30 1.00 18.79
N LYS A 88 0.34 1.83 19.20
CA LYS A 88 -1.09 1.65 18.93
C LYS A 88 -1.65 2.78 18.09
N TYR A 89 -2.51 2.46 17.13
CA TYR A 89 -3.31 3.42 16.38
C TYR A 89 -4.77 3.38 16.83
N TYR A 90 -5.45 4.53 16.71
CA TYR A 90 -6.80 4.80 17.17
C TYR A 90 -7.59 5.46 16.05
N LEU A 91 -8.91 5.33 16.07
CA LEU A 91 -9.80 6.18 15.28
C LEU A 91 -9.85 7.60 15.90
N PRO A 92 -10.07 8.66 15.10
CA PRO A 92 -10.16 10.03 15.59
C PRO A 92 -11.30 10.23 16.59
N GLU A 93 -12.38 9.47 16.44
CA GLU A 93 -13.55 9.44 17.33
C GLU A 93 -13.29 8.71 18.67
N CYS A 94 -12.14 8.06 18.83
CA CYS A 94 -11.89 7.22 19.99
C CYS A 94 -11.24 8.01 21.15
N ALA A 95 -11.68 7.74 22.38
CA ALA A 95 -11.15 8.41 23.59
C ALA A 95 -9.62 8.30 23.77
N GLY A 96 -9.02 7.24 23.20
CA GLY A 96 -7.56 7.08 23.18
C GLY A 96 -6.84 8.14 22.32
N ALA A 97 -7.45 8.56 21.21
CA ALA A 97 -6.92 9.59 20.32
C ALA A 97 -6.92 10.99 20.97
N SER A 98 -7.99 11.32 21.71
CA SER A 98 -8.13 12.62 22.38
C SER A 98 -7.14 12.83 23.52
N ARG A 99 -6.58 11.74 24.07
CA ARG A 99 -5.57 11.80 25.15
C ARG A 99 -4.14 11.98 24.64
N ILE A 100 -3.89 11.81 23.34
CA ILE A 100 -2.57 12.01 22.75
C ILE A 100 -2.35 13.52 22.61
N SER A 101 -1.20 14.02 23.07
CA SER A 101 -0.82 15.42 22.86
C SER A 101 -0.56 15.70 21.38
N ASP A 102 -0.89 16.91 20.90
CA ASP A 102 -0.74 17.24 19.47
C ASP A 102 0.70 17.11 18.96
N ALA A 103 1.70 17.34 19.83
CA ALA A 103 3.11 17.12 19.50
C ALA A 103 3.46 15.65 19.15
N ASN A 104 2.68 14.70 19.69
CA ASN A 104 2.89 13.26 19.56
C ASN A 104 1.90 12.59 18.62
N LYS A 105 0.93 13.31 18.02
CA LYS A 105 -0.01 12.73 17.06
C LYS A 105 0.67 12.46 15.72
N VAL A 106 0.39 11.29 15.15
CA VAL A 106 0.77 10.90 13.79
C VAL A 106 -0.51 10.47 13.08
N TRP A 107 -0.80 11.09 11.94
CA TRP A 107 -1.98 10.80 11.14
C TRP A 107 -1.61 9.89 9.98
N PHE A 108 -2.37 8.83 9.81
CA PHE A 108 -2.26 7.88 8.70
C PHE A 108 -3.55 7.89 7.89
N VAL A 109 -3.40 7.78 6.57
CA VAL A 109 -4.53 7.81 5.62
C VAL A 109 -5.39 6.54 5.72
N SER A 110 -4.82 5.43 6.20
CA SER A 110 -5.52 4.16 6.37
C SER A 110 -4.97 3.32 7.53
N THR A 111 -5.79 2.39 8.02
CA THR A 111 -5.38 1.37 9.00
C THR A 111 -4.23 0.51 8.47
N ALA A 112 -4.25 0.18 7.17
CA ALA A 112 -3.18 -0.57 6.51
C ALA A 112 -1.84 0.17 6.53
N ALA A 113 -1.84 1.50 6.33
CA ALA A 113 -0.62 2.31 6.42
C ALA A 113 -0.05 2.34 7.85
N ALA A 114 -0.92 2.40 8.87
CA ALA A 114 -0.49 2.33 10.26
C ALA A 114 0.09 0.94 10.61
N LEU A 115 -0.52 -0.14 10.13
CA LEU A 115 -0.01 -1.51 10.28
C LEU A 115 1.33 -1.71 9.59
N ALA A 116 1.50 -1.20 8.36
CA ALA A 116 2.77 -1.25 7.64
C ALA A 116 3.88 -0.46 8.35
N ALA A 117 3.52 0.62 9.05
CA ALA A 117 4.43 1.38 9.90
C ALA A 117 4.70 0.71 11.26
N GLY A 118 4.15 -0.48 11.53
CA GLY A 118 4.38 -1.27 12.74
C GLY A 118 3.45 -0.94 13.91
N TYR A 119 2.36 -0.20 13.68
CA TYR A 119 1.38 0.12 14.71
C TYR A 119 0.26 -0.91 14.76
N THR A 120 -0.16 -1.27 15.96
CA THR A 120 -1.20 -2.26 16.25
C THR A 120 -2.55 -1.58 16.55
N PRO A 121 -3.69 -2.26 16.31
CA PRO A 121 -4.99 -1.72 16.66
C PRO A 121 -5.14 -1.58 18.18
N ALA A 122 -5.63 -0.43 18.62
CA ALA A 122 -5.99 -0.19 20.00
C ALA A 122 -7.24 -1.00 20.44
N ALA A 123 -7.05 -2.00 21.32
CA ALA A 123 -8.16 -2.81 21.87
C ALA A 123 -9.29 -2.01 22.56
N ASN A 124 -9.06 -0.75 22.89
CA ASN A 124 -10.01 0.16 23.53
C ASN A 124 -10.84 1.00 22.54
N CYS A 125 -10.69 0.82 21.23
CA CYS A 125 -11.56 1.43 20.23
C CYS A 125 -12.46 0.36 19.59
N LYS A 126 -13.77 0.59 19.61
CA LYS A 126 -14.73 -0.31 18.96
C LYS A 126 -14.74 0.02 17.45
N GLY A 127 -14.38 -0.94 16.60
CA GLY A 127 -14.45 -0.79 15.13
C GLY A 127 -13.10 -0.63 14.39
N ILE A 128 -11.99 -1.14 14.96
CA ILE A 128 -10.68 -1.27 14.28
C ILE A 128 -10.19 -2.71 14.28
#